data_AF-A0A3N2KF19-F1
#
_entry.id   AF-A0A3N2KF19-F1
#
_cell.length_a   1.000
_cell.length_b   1.000
_cell.length_c   1.000
_cell.angle_alpha   90.00
_cell.angle_beta   90.00
_cell.angle_gamma   90.00
#
_symmetry.space_group_name_H-M   'P 1'
#
loop_
_entity.id
_entity.type
_entity.pdbx_description
1 polymer ?
#
loop_
_entity_poly.entity_id
_entity_poly.type
_entity_poly.pdbx_seq_one_letter_code
_entity_poly.pdbx_strand_id
1 'polypeptide(L)'
;MAAKDYVFCKAALTGHIYLTKKIKSKDVMSQDRRLVEDHEAIGCFEAYLRRYCEENGTDTLNVTNSKGEVLFTATLKKQEDETEN
;
A
#
# COMPACT_ATOMS: atom_id res chain seq x y z
N MET A 1 -5.13 -2.80 -21.64
CA MET A 1 -4.16 -2.75 -20.52
C MET A 1 -4.47 -3.90 -19.58
N ALA A 2 -3.54 -4.82 -19.33
CA ALA A 2 -3.75 -5.88 -18.35
C ALA A 2 -2.95 -5.55 -17.08
N ALA A 3 -3.58 -5.65 -15.90
CA ALA A 3 -2.94 -5.32 -14.63
C ALA A 3 -1.62 -6.08 -14.40
N LYS A 4 -1.53 -7.32 -14.92
CA LYS A 4 -0.33 -8.17 -14.87
C LYS A 4 0.92 -7.55 -15.50
N ASP A 5 0.75 -6.60 -16.41
CA ASP A 5 1.83 -5.95 -17.15
C ASP A 5 2.41 -4.74 -16.41
N TYR A 6 1.86 -4.36 -15.25
CA TYR A 6 2.30 -3.22 -14.46
C TYR A 6 2.87 -3.65 -13.10
N VAL A 7 3.75 -2.82 -12.54
CA VAL A 7 4.37 -3.00 -11.22
C VAL A 7 4.49 -1.67 -10.51
N PHE A 8 4.48 -1.73 -9.17
CA PHE A 8 4.88 -0.61 -8.34
C PHE A 8 6.41 -0.54 -8.25
N CYS A 9 6.97 0.63 -8.51
CA CYS A 9 8.39 0.89 -8.38
C CYS A 9 8.63 2.18 -7.59
N LYS A 10 9.55 2.13 -6.62
CA LYS A 10 9.97 3.30 -5.85
C LYS A 10 11.09 4.03 -6.59
N ALA A 11 10.91 5.34 -6.84
CA ALA A 11 11.95 6.18 -7.40
C ALA A 11 13.05 6.42 -6.34
N ALA A 12 14.30 6.10 -6.67
CA ALA A 12 15.42 6.15 -5.73
C ALA A 12 15.66 7.55 -5.13
N LEU A 13 15.49 8.61 -5.94
CA LEU A 13 15.84 9.99 -5.55
C LEU A 13 14.72 10.70 -4.79
N THR A 14 13.45 10.43 -5.13
CA THR A 14 12.30 11.15 -4.52
C THR A 14 11.55 10.31 -3.51
N GLY A 15 11.77 8.99 -3.48
CA GLY A 15 10.99 8.07 -2.67
C GLY A 15 9.55 7.84 -3.13
N HIS A 16 9.10 8.55 -4.18
CA HIS A 16 7.76 8.40 -4.75
C HIS A 16 7.57 7.01 -5.36
N ILE A 17 6.33 6.52 -5.29
CA ILE A 17 5.93 5.24 -5.89
C ILE A 17 5.25 5.52 -7.23
N TYR A 18 5.63 4.76 -8.25
CA TYR A 18 5.03 4.82 -9.58
C TYR A 18 4.42 3.46 -9.93
N LEU A 19 3.27 3.49 -10.59
CA LEU A 19 2.76 2.34 -11.32
C LEU A 19 3.30 2.42 -12.74
N THR A 20 4.18 1.49 -13.10
CA THR A 20 4.91 1.48 -14.38
C THR A 20 4.67 0.19 -15.12
N LYS A 21 4.62 0.25 -16.45
CA LYS A 21 4.64 -0.96 -17.27
C LYS A 21 5.97 -1.70 -17.07
N LYS A 22 5.90 -3.03 -16.94
CA LYS A 22 7.07 -3.91 -16.87
C LYS A 22 7.88 -3.77 -18.15
N ILE A 23 9.17 -3.52 -18.00
CA ILE A 23 10.15 -3.59 -19.09
C ILE A 23 11.28 -4.54 -18.70
N LYS A 24 12.10 -4.96 -19.67
CA LYS A 24 13.19 -5.91 -19.42
C LYS A 24 14.35 -5.32 -18.61
N SER A 25 14.47 -4.00 -18.59
CA SER A 25 15.52 -3.30 -17.83
C SER A 25 15.22 -3.35 -16.33
N LYS A 26 16.26 -3.58 -15.52
CA LYS A 26 16.18 -3.52 -14.05
C LYS A 26 16.47 -2.13 -13.50
N ASP A 27 17.17 -1.29 -14.28
CA ASP A 27 17.69 0.00 -13.82
C ASP A 27 16.87 1.18 -14.31
N VAL A 28 15.96 0.94 -15.26
CA VAL A 28 15.19 1.99 -15.92
C VAL A 28 13.70 1.72 -15.76
N MET A 29 12.96 2.74 -15.38
CA MET A 29 11.49 2.71 -15.34
C MET A 29 10.92 3.00 -16.73
N SER A 30 9.78 2.39 -17.08
CA SER A 30 9.10 2.68 -18.35
C SER A 30 8.71 4.16 -18.46
N GLN A 31 8.61 4.66 -19.69
CA GLN A 31 7.96 5.95 -19.97
C GLN A 31 6.44 5.87 -19.79
N ASP A 32 5.87 4.68 -20.01
CA ASP A 32 4.50 4.36 -19.63
C ASP A 32 4.45 4.10 -18.11
N ARG A 33 4.33 5.20 -17.36
CA ARG A 33 4.24 5.23 -15.90
C ARG A 33 3.31 6.35 -15.45
N ARG A 34 2.70 6.18 -14.28
CA ARG A 34 2.05 7.26 -13.54
C ARG A 34 2.54 7.28 -12.10
N LEU A 35 2.54 8.47 -11.51
CA LEU A 35 2.70 8.62 -10.07
C LEU A 35 1.52 7.93 -9.38
N VAL A 36 1.81 7.18 -8.30
CA VAL A 36 0.78 6.75 -7.35
C VAL A 36 0.61 7.89 -6.37
N GLU A 37 -0.60 8.43 -6.30
CA GLU A 37 -0.90 9.54 -5.41
C GLU A 37 -1.01 9.06 -3.97
N ASP A 38 -0.73 9.95 -3.01
CA ASP A 38 -0.70 9.59 -1.59
C ASP A 38 -2.03 9.00 -1.12
N HIS A 39 -3.15 9.53 -1.60
CA HIS A 39 -4.48 9.03 -1.24
C HIS A 39 -4.73 7.61 -1.77
N GLU A 40 -4.18 7.24 -2.93
CA GLU A 40 -4.30 5.88 -3.49
C GLU A 40 -3.46 4.90 -2.66
N ALA A 41 -2.25 5.30 -2.27
CA ALA A 41 -1.38 4.49 -1.42
C ALA A 41 -2.02 4.26 -0.04
N ILE A 42 -2.59 5.31 0.55
CA ILE A 42 -3.31 5.24 1.83
C ILE A 42 -4.54 4.34 1.69
N GLY A 43 -5.35 4.50 0.64
CA GLY A 43 -6.53 3.67 0.40
C GLY A 43 -6.19 2.19 0.21
N CYS A 44 -5.08 1.88 -0.48
CA CYS A 44 -4.61 0.50 -0.61
C CYS A 44 -4.16 -0.08 0.73
N PHE A 45 -3.46 0.71 1.55
CA PHE A 45 -3.05 0.29 2.90
C PHE A 45 -4.25 0.08 3.82
N GLU A 46 -5.22 0.98 3.78
CA GLU A 46 -6.47 0.88 4.54
C GLU A 46 -7.25 -0.39 4.18
N ALA A 47 -7.46 -0.66 2.88
CA ALA A 47 -8.13 -1.86 2.42
C ALA A 47 -7.41 -3.14 2.87
N TYR A 48 -6.07 -3.15 2.82
CA TYR A 48 -5.28 -4.24 3.35
C TYR A 48 -5.46 -4.41 4.87
N LEU A 49 -5.38 -3.31 5.62
CA LEU A 49 -5.51 -3.31 7.07
C LEU A 49 -6.86 -3.87 7.51
N ARG A 50 -7.97 -3.43 6.87
CA ARG A 50 -9.32 -3.96 7.15
C ARG A 50 -9.40 -5.46 6.97
N ARG A 51 -8.99 -5.96 5.79
CA ARG A 51 -8.98 -7.39 5.50
C ARG A 51 -8.13 -8.17 6.50
N TYR A 52 -6.93 -7.69 6.81
CA TYR A 52 -6.04 -8.34 7.78
C TYR A 52 -6.68 -8.43 9.17
N CYS A 53 -7.26 -7.32 9.64
CA CYS A 53 -7.96 -7.24 10.92
C CYS A 53 -9.14 -8.23 11.00
N GLU A 54 -9.95 -8.31 9.95
CA GLU A 54 -11.05 -9.26 9.83
C GLU A 54 -10.57 -10.73 9.86
N GLU A 55 -9.55 -11.06 9.06
CA GLU A 55 -9.02 -12.43 8.96
C GLU A 55 -8.38 -12.92 10.28
N ASN A 56 -7.81 -12.01 11.07
CA ASN A 56 -7.08 -12.35 12.29
C ASN A 56 -7.85 -12.03 13.58
N GLY A 57 -9.09 -11.52 13.49
CA GLY A 57 -9.90 -11.16 14.65
C GLY A 57 -9.23 -10.09 15.54
N THR A 58 -8.52 -9.15 14.94
CA THR A 58 -7.75 -8.10 15.62
C THR A 58 -8.12 -6.73 15.07
N ASP A 59 -7.82 -5.66 15.81
CA ASP A 59 -7.92 -4.27 15.36
C ASP A 59 -6.54 -3.66 15.05
N THR A 60 -5.46 -4.44 15.20
CA THR A 60 -4.09 -3.95 15.09
C THR A 60 -3.24 -4.78 14.14
N LEU A 61 -2.39 -4.08 13.40
CA LEU A 61 -1.33 -4.64 12.56
C LEU A 61 0.02 -4.03 12.98
N ASN A 62 0.95 -4.88 13.39
CA ASN A 62 2.34 -4.48 13.57
C ASN A 62 3.11 -4.64 12.26
N VAL A 63 3.60 -3.53 11.71
CA VAL A 63 4.47 -3.54 10.54
C VAL A 63 5.91 -3.65 11.02
N THR A 64 6.57 -4.75 10.68
CA THR A 64 7.92 -5.07 11.14
C THR A 64 8.95 -5.00 10.01
N ASN A 65 10.22 -4.81 10.37
CA ASN A 65 11.33 -4.99 9.43
C ASN A 65 11.69 -6.48 9.26
N SER A 66 12.70 -6.77 8.43
CA SER A 66 13.14 -8.16 8.18
C SER A 66 13.71 -8.90 9.40
N LYS A 67 13.99 -8.19 10.49
CA LYS A 67 14.45 -8.75 11.78
C LYS A 67 13.30 -8.94 12.79
N GLY A 68 12.08 -8.56 12.44
CA GLY A 68 10.92 -8.64 13.32
C GLY A 68 10.75 -7.45 14.27
N GLU A 69 11.58 -6.41 14.16
CA GLU A 69 11.42 -5.18 14.95
C GLU A 69 10.24 -4.37 14.42
N VAL A 70 9.37 -3.89 15.31
CA VAL A 70 8.20 -3.09 14.93
C VAL A 70 8.66 -1.72 14.43
N LEU A 71 8.34 -1.42 13.18
CA LEU A 71 8.54 -0.11 12.56
C LEU A 71 7.40 0.84 12.96
N PHE A 72 6.16 0.36 12.88
CA PHE A 72 4.97 1.07 13.35
C PHE A 72 3.79 0.12 13.55
N THR A 73 2.80 0.57 14.30
CA THR A 73 1.53 -0.13 14.50
C THR A 73 0.41 0.67 13.87
N ALA A 74 -0.40 0.01 13.05
CA ALA A 74 -1.64 0.57 12.53
C ALA A 74 -2.81 -0.03 13.31
N THR A 75 -3.71 0.85 13.76
CA THR A 75 -4.92 0.46 14.50
C THR A 75 -6.14 0.87 13.70
N LEU A 76 -6.97 -0.10 13.36
CA LEU A 76 -8.26 0.15 12.73
C LEU A 76 -9.26 0.58 13.81
N LYS A 77 -9.67 1.84 13.77
CA LYS A 77 -10.78 2.30 14.60
C LYS A 77 -12.07 1.72 14.05
N LYS A 78 -12.93 1.20 14.94
CA LYS A 78 -14.32 0.94 14.59
C LYS A 78 -14.96 2.28 14.27
N GLN A 79 -15.58 2.41 13.10
CA GLN A 79 -16.56 3.48 12.92
C GLN A 79 -17.69 3.14 13.88
N GLU A 80 -17.92 4.03 14.86
CA GLU A 80 -19.22 4.07 15.51
C GLU A 80 -20.19 4.43 14.39
N ASP A 81 -21.07 3.50 14.03
CA ASP A 81 -22.20 3.83 13.16
C ASP A 81 -22.95 4.96 13.87
N GLU A 82 -22.87 6.18 13.35
CA GLU A 82 -23.78 7.26 13.69
C GLU A 82 -25.16 6.84 13.18
N THR A 83 -25.84 5.95 13.91
CA THR A 83 -27.29 5.84 13.86
C THR A 83 -27.85 7.14 14.40
N GLU A 84 -27.97 8.14 13.53
CA GLU A 84 -28.83 9.29 13.75
C GLU A 84 -30.27 8.77 13.89
N ASN A 85 -30.84 9.03 15.07
CA ASN A 85 -32.26 8.82 15.41
C ASN A 85 -33.17 9.78 14.65
#